data_AF-A0A2V0MW73-F1
#
_entry.id   AF-A0A2V0MW73-F1
#
_cell.length_a   1.000
_cell.length_b   1.000
_cell.length_c   1.000
_cell.angle_alpha   90.00
_cell.angle_beta   90.00
_cell.angle_gamma   90.00
#
_symmetry.space_group_name_H-M   'P 1'
#
loop_
_entity.id
_entity.type
_entity.pdbx_description
1 polymer ?
#
loop_
_entity_poly.entity_id
_entity_poly.type
_entity_poly.pdbx_seq_one_letter_code
_entity_poly.pdbx_strand_id
1 'polypeptide(L)'
;MQVSKFRLMVAGVLTATSFGVLGAGTAYAVQVHMVNARDHLQQGLSELQQAEPDKGGHREQAINLVQQAIDQVNQGIQYADSNP
;
A
#
# COMPACT_ATOMS: atom_id res chain seq x y z
N MET A 1 36.30 -15.79 -49.13
CA MET A 1 35.42 -15.74 -47.94
C MET A 1 35.83 -14.55 -47.08
N GLN A 2 35.11 -13.44 -47.18
CA GLN A 2 35.33 -12.24 -46.35
C GLN A 2 33.95 -11.79 -45.87
N VAL A 3 33.43 -12.44 -44.84
CA VAL A 3 32.16 -12.04 -44.24
C VAL A 3 32.46 -10.86 -43.31
N SER A 4 31.93 -9.69 -43.64
CA SER A 4 32.20 -8.42 -42.97
C SER A 4 31.81 -8.48 -41.48
N LYS A 5 32.77 -8.11 -40.63
CA LYS A 5 32.68 -8.02 -39.15
C LYS A 5 31.56 -7.10 -38.66
N PHE A 6 30.92 -6.34 -39.55
CA PHE A 6 29.81 -5.45 -39.25
C PHE A 6 28.51 -6.17 -38.86
N ARG A 7 28.32 -7.42 -39.28
CA ARG A 7 27.11 -8.21 -38.94
C ARG A 7 27.11 -8.77 -37.52
N LEU A 8 28.26 -8.74 -36.83
CA LEU A 8 28.38 -9.25 -35.46
C LEU A 8 28.04 -8.22 -34.39
N MET A 9 27.94 -6.93 -34.73
CA MET A 9 27.70 -5.86 -33.74
C MET A 9 26.20 -5.61 -33.48
N VAL A 10 25.32 -6.01 -34.40
CA VAL A 10 23.86 -5.82 -34.26
C VAL A 10 23.22 -6.91 -33.38
N ALA A 11 23.89 -8.03 -33.15
CA ALA A 11 23.39 -9.10 -32.29
C ALA A 11 23.61 -8.87 -30.79
N GLY A 12 24.33 -7.81 -30.39
CA GLY A 12 24.71 -7.56 -28.98
C GLY A 12 23.88 -6.51 -28.23
N VAL A 13 22.92 -5.83 -28.89
CA VAL A 13 22.18 -4.69 -28.28
C VAL A 13 20.71 -5.03 -27.97
N LEU A 14 20.20 -6.20 -28.36
CA LEU A 14 18.77 -6.54 -28.20
C LEU A 14 18.38 -7.23 -26.88
N THR A 15 19.30 -7.40 -25.92
CA THR A 15 19.05 -8.14 -24.67
C THR A 15 19.28 -7.32 -23.40
N ALA A 16 18.85 -6.06 -23.35
CA ALA A 16 19.05 -5.23 -22.15
C ALA A 16 17.86 -4.35 -21.75
N THR A 17 16.67 -4.50 -22.36
CA THR A 17 15.54 -3.57 -22.12
C THR A 17 14.21 -4.28 -21.81
N SER A 18 14.22 -5.36 -21.03
CA SER A 18 12.94 -6.06 -20.70
C SER A 18 12.84 -6.60 -19.27
N PHE A 19 13.45 -5.93 -18.28
CA PHE A 19 13.29 -6.31 -16.85
C PHE A 19 12.99 -5.11 -15.93
N GLY A 20 12.37 -4.04 -16.45
CA GLY A 20 12.06 -2.84 -15.66
C GLY A 20 10.61 -2.70 -15.15
N VAL A 21 9.67 -3.56 -15.56
CA VAL A 21 8.22 -3.23 -15.45
C VAL A 21 7.47 -4.01 -14.35
N LEU A 22 8.09 -4.99 -13.68
CA LEU A 22 7.37 -5.85 -12.71
C LEU A 22 7.30 -5.31 -11.27
N GLY A 23 7.90 -4.16 -10.96
CA GLY A 23 7.94 -3.60 -9.60
C GLY A 23 6.73 -2.76 -9.20
N ALA A 24 6.05 -2.10 -10.14
CA ALA A 24 5.01 -1.12 -9.80
C ALA A 24 3.68 -1.77 -9.37
N GLY A 25 3.32 -2.95 -9.88
CA GLY A 25 2.01 -3.56 -9.67
C GLY A 25 1.75 -4.12 -8.26
N THR A 26 2.80 -4.50 -7.53
CA THR A 26 2.68 -5.08 -6.18
C THR A 26 2.49 -4.01 -5.11
N ALA A 27 3.10 -2.84 -5.27
CA ALA A 27 2.95 -1.71 -4.34
C ALA A 27 1.49 -1.23 -4.28
N TYR A 28 0.82 -1.09 -5.42
CA TYR A 28 -0.60 -0.72 -5.49
C TYR A 28 -1.52 -1.74 -4.81
N ALA A 29 -1.23 -3.04 -4.94
CA ALA A 29 -2.08 -4.10 -4.37
C ALA A 29 -1.98 -4.17 -2.83
N VAL A 30 -0.79 -3.92 -2.26
CA VAL A 30 -0.58 -3.91 -0.80
C VAL A 30 -1.31 -2.74 -0.13
N GLN A 31 -1.40 -1.59 -0.81
CA GLN A 31 -2.00 -0.38 -0.24
C GLN A 31 -3.53 -0.43 -0.13
N VAL A 32 -4.22 -1.18 -1.01
CA VAL A 32 -5.70 -1.32 -0.97
C VAL A 32 -6.16 -1.85 0.40
N HIS A 33 -5.43 -2.78 1.01
CA HIS A 33 -5.82 -3.33 2.30
C HIS A 33 -5.74 -2.33 3.45
N MET A 34 -4.70 -1.48 3.47
CA MET A 34 -4.55 -0.44 4.50
C MET A 34 -5.64 0.62 4.38
N VAL A 35 -5.98 1.03 3.16
CA VAL A 35 -7.10 1.94 2.90
C VAL A 35 -8.42 1.34 3.37
N ASN A 36 -8.72 0.09 3.00
CA ASN A 36 -9.93 -0.60 3.44
C ASN A 36 -9.98 -0.76 4.97
N ALA A 37 -8.84 -1.04 5.61
CA ALA A 37 -8.76 -1.15 7.06
C ALA A 37 -9.12 0.17 7.75
N ARG A 38 -8.60 1.31 7.24
CA ARG A 38 -8.96 2.64 7.74
C ARG A 38 -10.46 2.88 7.62
N ASP A 39 -11.05 2.55 6.47
CA ASP A 39 -12.46 2.81 6.22
C ASP A 39 -13.35 1.96 7.16
N HIS A 40 -13.00 0.70 7.41
CA HIS A 40 -13.68 -0.14 8.40
C HIS A 40 -13.52 0.40 9.84
N LEU A 41 -12.34 0.90 10.21
CA LEU A 41 -12.13 1.50 11.52
C LEU A 41 -12.96 2.78 11.69
N GLN A 42 -13.07 3.61 10.66
CA GLN A 42 -13.91 4.82 10.68
C GLN A 42 -15.40 4.48 10.84
N GLN A 43 -15.87 3.44 10.14
CA GLN A 43 -17.23 2.93 10.34
C GLN A 43 -17.43 2.45 11.79
N GLY A 44 -16.51 1.64 12.31
CA GLY A 44 -16.56 1.19 13.70
C GLY A 44 -16.53 2.34 14.71
N LEU A 45 -15.75 3.38 14.46
CA LEU A 45 -15.71 4.60 15.29
C LEU A 45 -17.07 5.30 15.31
N SER A 46 -17.71 5.46 14.16
CA SER A 46 -19.05 6.04 14.05
C SER A 46 -20.09 5.25 14.86
N GLU A 47 -20.07 3.92 14.76
CA GLU A 47 -20.96 3.06 15.55
C GLU A 47 -20.71 3.19 17.06
N LEU A 48 -19.45 3.25 17.49
CA LEU A 48 -19.09 3.43 18.89
C LEU A 48 -19.51 4.80 19.43
N GLN A 49 -19.45 5.85 18.62
CA GLN A 49 -19.90 7.20 18.99
C GLN A 49 -21.42 7.25 19.17
N GLN A 50 -22.17 6.51 18.35
CA GLN A 50 -23.63 6.42 18.42
C GLN A 50 -24.12 5.47 19.52
N ALA A 51 -23.27 4.55 19.99
CA ALA A 51 -23.65 3.58 21.01
C ALA A 51 -23.92 4.25 22.37
N GLU A 52 -25.15 4.11 22.86
CA GLU A 52 -25.51 4.34 24.27
C GLU A 52 -25.73 2.99 25.00
N PRO A 53 -25.62 2.91 26.34
CA PRO A 53 -24.79 3.71 27.25
C PRO A 53 -23.31 3.26 27.20
N ASP A 54 -22.41 3.93 27.94
CA ASP A 54 -20.94 3.72 28.00
C ASP A 54 -20.46 2.32 28.46
N LYS A 55 -21.39 1.39 28.74
CA LYS A 55 -21.17 -0.03 29.11
C LYS A 55 -20.03 -0.25 30.11
N GLY A 56 -19.93 0.61 31.12
CA GLY A 56 -18.89 0.54 32.16
C GLY A 56 -17.53 1.13 31.77
N GLY A 57 -17.49 2.10 30.84
CA GLY A 57 -16.25 2.72 30.35
C GLY A 57 -15.69 2.07 29.09
N HIS A 58 -16.24 0.93 28.67
CA HIS A 58 -15.72 0.17 27.52
C HIS A 58 -15.94 0.89 26.20
N ARG A 59 -17.01 1.68 26.06
CA ARG A 59 -17.26 2.44 24.82
C ARG A 59 -16.18 3.52 24.63
N GLU A 60 -15.91 4.31 25.66
CA GLU A 60 -14.82 5.31 25.59
C GLU A 60 -13.45 4.68 25.36
N GLN A 61 -13.15 3.57 26.05
CA GLN A 61 -11.91 2.81 25.81
C GLN A 61 -11.81 2.32 24.36
N ALA A 62 -12.89 1.78 23.80
CA ALA A 62 -12.93 1.32 22.42
C ALA A 62 -12.73 2.46 21.43
N ILE A 63 -13.37 3.62 21.65
CA ILE A 63 -13.18 4.83 20.82
C ILE A 63 -11.69 5.23 20.80
N ASN A 64 -11.05 5.27 21.97
CA ASN A 64 -9.65 5.65 22.07
C ASN A 64 -8.73 4.68 21.32
N LEU A 65 -8.99 3.37 21.43
CA LEU A 65 -8.21 2.34 20.73
C LEU A 65 -8.41 2.40 19.21
N VAL A 66 -9.65 2.58 18.75
CA VAL A 66 -9.95 2.70 17.31
C VAL A 66 -9.30 3.95 16.72
N GLN A 67 -9.30 5.07 17.43
CA GLN A 67 -8.62 6.29 16.97
C GLN A 67 -7.10 6.08 16.83
N GLN A 68 -6.46 5.44 17.80
CA GLN A 68 -5.03 5.10 17.73
C GLN A 68 -4.74 4.16 16.54
N ALA A 69 -5.61 3.19 16.28
CA ALA A 69 -5.47 2.29 15.13
C ALA A 69 -5.58 3.05 13.80
N ILE A 70 -6.54 3.98 13.67
CA ILE A 70 -6.67 4.84 12.49
C ILE A 70 -5.39 5.64 12.26
N ASP A 71 -4.80 6.20 13.32
CA ASP A 71 -3.57 6.98 13.23
C ASP A 71 -2.38 6.14 12.73
N GLN A 72 -2.22 4.92 13.24
CA GLN A 72 -1.19 3.99 12.77
C GLN A 72 -1.38 3.56 11.31
N VAL A 73 -2.62 3.31 10.90
CA VAL A 73 -2.94 2.97 9.49
C VAL A 73 -2.61 4.14 8.57
N ASN A 74 -2.96 5.36 8.96
CA ASN A 74 -2.62 6.57 8.20
C ASN A 74 -1.11 6.77 8.06
N GLN A 75 -0.34 6.53 9.13
CA GLN A 75 1.12 6.59 9.09
C GLN A 75 1.70 5.54 8.14
N GLY A 76 1.17 4.31 8.13
CA GLY A 76 1.60 3.28 7.20
C GLY A 76 1.30 3.62 5.73
N ILE A 77 0.13 4.20 5.45
CA ILE A 77 -0.24 4.68 4.11
C ILE A 77 0.72 5.79 3.67
N GLN A 78 0.97 6.80 4.52
CA GLN A 78 1.87 7.92 4.21
C GLN A 78 3.32 7.46 3.99
N TYR A 79 3.78 6.48 4.77
CA TYR A 79 5.11 5.91 4.61
C TYR A 79 5.25 5.24 3.23
N ALA A 80 4.25 4.46 2.80
CA ALA A 80 4.24 3.84 1.48
C ALA A 80 4.18 4.91 0.36
N ASP A 81 3.35 5.94 0.51
CA ASP A 81 3.25 7.04 -0.47
C ASP A 81 4.57 7.82 -0.63
N SER A 82 5.32 7.99 0.47
CA SER A 82 6.61 8.69 0.47
C SER A 82 7.76 7.82 -0.02
N ASN A 83 7.58 6.49 -0.03
CA ASN A 83 8.61 5.49 -0.35
C ASN A 83 8.10 4.49 -1.42
N PRO A 84 7.94 4.92 -2.69
CA PRO A 84 7.32 4.15 -3.77
C PRO A 84 8.19 2.99 -4.31
#